data_AF-A0A3D3T589-F1
#
_entry.id   AF-A0A3D3T589-F1
#
_cell.length_a   1.000
_cell.length_b   1.000
_cell.length_c   1.000
_cell.angle_alpha   90.00
_cell.angle_beta   90.00
_cell.angle_gamma   90.00
#
_symmetry.space_group_name_H-M   'P 1'
#
loop_
_entity.id
_entity.type
_entity.pdbx_description
1 polymer ?
#
loop_
_entity_poly.entity_id
_entity_poly.type
_entity_poly.pdbx_seq_one_letter_code
_entity_poly.pdbx_strand_id
1 'polypeptide(L)'
;MVSSSVQATAPGQLKVIKRNGTVVPYDESKIAVAITKAFLAVEGAAAAASGRIHTTVNNLMTQVTETFKRRMPSGGTVHIEDIQDQVELALMRSGEQKIARSYVIYREQRAAERAKQTDTEVTPESTEAAPQHPGITVTLADGSEAPLDMARLHTVVSEACADLKDVESQAILDEALRNLYDGVSLSDVNTALVITARTLVEQEPNYTYATARLLMDKLRAEALSFLGVASEATQGEMTTLYPQTLKAYITRGIELELLAPELAEFDLDKVGQAINAERDLQFTYLGLQTLYDRYFIHSGDIRFELPQCFFMRVAM
;
A
#
# COMPACT_ATOMS: atom_id res chain seq x y z
N MET A 1 -16.91 31.15 2.37
CA MET A 1 -16.67 30.09 3.37
C MET A 1 -16.22 28.86 2.61
N VAL A 2 -14.92 28.56 2.64
CA VAL A 2 -14.35 27.42 1.91
C VAL A 2 -14.55 26.18 2.77
N SER A 3 -15.20 25.17 2.22
CA SER A 3 -15.52 23.90 2.87
C SER A 3 -14.24 23.19 3.34
N SER A 4 -14.27 22.66 4.57
CA SER A 4 -13.18 21.93 5.24
C SER A 4 -12.66 20.71 4.48
N SER A 5 -13.37 20.23 3.46
CA SER A 5 -12.95 19.13 2.58
C SER A 5 -11.83 19.52 1.60
N VAL A 6 -11.70 20.79 1.22
CA VAL A 6 -10.73 21.23 0.19
C VAL A 6 -9.33 21.46 0.75
N GLN A 7 -9.20 21.64 2.07
CA GLN A 7 -7.87 21.66 2.72
C GLN A 7 -7.25 20.26 2.88
N ALA A 8 -8.04 19.20 2.65
CA ALA A 8 -7.55 17.82 2.76
C ALA A 8 -6.69 17.38 1.57
N THR A 9 -6.48 18.19 0.53
CA THR A 9 -5.73 17.81 -0.69
C THR A 9 -4.44 18.60 -0.91
N ALA A 10 -3.97 19.38 0.07
CA ALA A 10 -2.71 20.12 -0.04
C ALA A 10 -1.46 19.21 0.12
N PRO A 11 -0.47 19.28 -0.79
CA PRO A 11 0.82 18.60 -0.63
C PRO A 11 1.58 19.14 0.60
N GLY A 12 2.22 18.26 1.37
CA GLY A 12 3.07 18.64 2.52
C GLY A 12 2.43 18.56 3.92
N GLN A 13 1.17 18.11 4.05
CA GLN A 13 0.50 17.97 5.36
C GLN A 13 0.36 16.51 5.79
N LEU A 14 0.61 16.23 7.08
CA LEU A 14 0.35 14.94 7.71
C LEU A 14 -1.16 14.72 7.88
N LYS A 15 -1.63 13.52 7.61
CA LYS A 15 -3.03 13.11 7.75
C LYS A 15 -3.13 11.83 8.59
N VAL A 16 -4.24 11.69 9.30
CA VAL A 16 -4.50 10.54 10.19
C VAL A 16 -5.67 9.75 9.68
N ILE A 17 -5.47 8.46 9.50
CA ILE A 17 -6.53 7.50 9.17
C ILE A 17 -7.12 7.00 10.48
N LYS A 18 -8.39 7.34 10.76
CA LYS A 18 -9.11 6.85 11.94
C LYS A 18 -9.52 5.38 11.75
N ARG A 19 -9.84 4.71 12.87
CA ARG A 19 -10.29 3.31 12.92
C ARG A 19 -11.51 2.98 12.04
N ASN A 20 -12.31 3.99 11.69
CA ASN A 20 -13.48 3.87 10.82
C ASN A 20 -13.17 4.25 9.35
N GLY A 21 -11.90 4.29 8.96
CA GLY A 21 -11.44 4.66 7.61
C GLY A 21 -11.44 6.16 7.30
N THR A 22 -12.04 7.01 8.15
CA THR A 22 -12.09 8.45 7.86
C THR A 22 -10.72 9.11 7.98
N VAL A 23 -10.32 9.82 6.93
CA VAL A 23 -9.09 10.61 6.92
C VAL A 23 -9.37 11.99 7.49
N VAL A 24 -8.61 12.36 8.51
CA VAL A 24 -8.66 13.68 9.12
C VAL A 24 -7.29 14.35 9.07
N PRO A 25 -7.21 15.69 9.07
CA PRO A 25 -5.94 16.38 9.27
C PRO A 25 -5.25 15.92 10.56
N TYR A 26 -3.92 15.79 10.52
CA TYR A 26 -3.15 15.52 11.72
C TYR A 26 -3.30 16.67 12.71
N ASP A 27 -3.87 16.34 13.88
CA ASP A 27 -4.13 17.29 14.95
C ASP A 27 -3.41 16.80 16.22
N GLU A 28 -2.28 17.43 16.52
CA GLU A 28 -1.47 17.11 17.69
C GLU A 28 -2.21 17.34 19.01
N SER A 29 -3.22 18.21 19.04
CA SER A 29 -4.04 18.44 20.24
C SER A 29 -4.77 17.16 20.69
N LYS A 30 -5.10 16.26 19.75
CA LYS A 30 -5.72 14.96 20.07
C LYS A 30 -4.77 14.03 20.82
N ILE A 31 -3.48 14.11 20.51
CA ILE A 31 -2.44 13.36 21.23
C ILE A 31 -2.33 13.91 22.66
N ALA A 32 -2.25 15.23 22.82
CA ALA A 32 -2.21 15.86 24.14
C ALA A 32 -3.43 15.49 25.01
N VAL A 33 -4.63 15.48 24.43
CA VAL A 33 -5.85 15.06 25.15
C VAL A 33 -5.80 13.59 25.55
N ALA A 34 -5.30 12.70 24.68
CA ALA A 34 -5.19 11.27 24.98
C ALA A 34 -4.18 11.01 26.11
N ILE A 35 -3.01 11.64 26.06
CA ILE A 35 -1.99 11.52 27.11
C ILE A 35 -2.51 12.10 28.43
N THR A 36 -3.14 13.29 28.40
CA THR A 36 -3.73 13.90 29.60
C THR A 36 -4.75 12.97 30.28
N LYS A 37 -5.62 12.31 29.50
CA LYS A 37 -6.57 11.32 30.04
C LYS A 37 -5.87 10.16 30.75
N ALA A 38 -4.73 9.71 30.23
CA ALA A 38 -3.92 8.68 30.86
C ALA A 38 -3.36 9.13 32.22
N PHE A 39 -2.83 10.36 32.28
CA PHE A 39 -2.35 10.97 33.53
C PHE A 39 -3.48 11.10 34.55
N LEU A 40 -4.66 11.59 34.14
CA LEU A 40 -5.81 11.76 35.03
C LEU A 40 -6.36 10.42 35.55
N ALA A 41 -6.28 9.35 34.75
CA ALA A 41 -6.71 8.02 35.17
C ALA A 41 -5.85 7.45 36.31
N VAL A 42 -4.57 7.85 36.41
CA VAL A 42 -3.62 7.34 37.42
C VAL A 42 -3.42 8.31 38.59
N GLU A 43 -3.26 9.60 38.31
CA GLU A 43 -2.98 10.65 39.32
C GLU A 43 -4.24 11.36 39.83
N GLY A 44 -5.42 11.10 39.25
CA GLY A 44 -6.71 11.64 39.66
C GLY A 44 -7.00 13.05 39.13
N ALA A 45 -8.20 13.57 39.40
CA ALA A 45 -8.66 14.85 38.84
C ALA A 45 -7.83 16.07 39.27
N ALA A 46 -7.13 15.99 40.42
CA ALA A 46 -6.23 17.05 40.90
C ALA A 46 -5.02 17.29 39.97
N ALA A 47 -4.65 16.29 39.15
CA ALA A 47 -3.60 16.42 38.15
C ALA A 47 -3.98 17.34 36.98
N ALA A 48 -5.27 17.64 36.76
CA ALA A 48 -5.73 18.47 35.63
C ALA A 48 -5.17 19.90 35.66
N ALA A 49 -4.89 20.43 36.84
CA ALA A 49 -4.33 21.78 37.04
C ALA A 49 -2.81 21.78 37.25
N SER A 50 -2.15 20.62 37.17
CA SER A 50 -0.71 20.51 37.45
C SER A 50 0.13 21.01 36.29
N GLY A 51 0.88 22.10 36.51
CA GLY A 51 1.80 22.66 35.50
C GLY A 51 2.85 21.64 35.03
N ARG A 52 3.33 20.76 35.93
CA ARG A 52 4.26 19.67 35.59
C ARG A 52 3.68 18.75 34.51
N ILE A 53 2.42 18.37 34.63
CA ILE A 53 1.76 17.42 33.72
C ILE A 53 1.55 18.07 32.35
N HIS A 54 1.10 19.33 32.32
CA HIS A 54 0.98 20.08 31.07
C HIS A 54 2.32 20.17 30.33
N THR A 55 3.43 20.45 31.04
CA THR A 55 4.77 20.44 30.44
C THR A 55 5.15 19.07 29.91
N THR A 56 4.95 18.00 30.68
CA THR A 56 5.28 16.63 30.26
C THR A 56 4.46 16.19 29.05
N VAL A 57 3.14 16.45 29.04
CA VAL A 57 2.24 16.14 27.94
C VAL A 57 2.66 16.87 26.65
N ASN A 58 2.98 18.15 26.75
CA ASN A 58 3.44 18.92 25.59
C ASN A 58 4.77 18.40 25.03
N ASN A 59 5.71 18.02 25.90
CA ASN A 59 6.98 17.43 25.48
C ASN A 59 6.78 16.09 24.76
N LEU A 60 5.95 15.21 25.31
CA LEU A 60 5.62 13.91 24.69
C LEU A 60 4.90 14.08 23.36
N MET A 61 3.90 14.98 23.29
CA MET A 61 3.19 15.32 22.06
C MET A 61 4.17 15.80 20.98
N THR A 62 5.08 16.72 21.35
CA THR A 62 6.07 17.27 20.41
C THR A 62 7.00 16.17 19.89
N GLN A 63 7.46 15.27 20.76
CA GLN A 63 8.32 14.15 20.38
C GLN A 63 7.64 13.18 19.41
N VAL A 64 6.35 12.86 19.64
CA VAL A 64 5.56 12.02 18.74
C VAL A 64 5.39 12.70 17.38
N THR A 65 5.00 13.99 17.37
CA THR A 65 4.84 14.78 16.14
C THR A 65 6.15 14.88 15.35
N GLU A 66 7.28 15.14 16.01
CA GLU A 66 8.60 15.20 15.35
C GLU A 66 9.01 13.87 14.73
N THR A 67 8.68 12.75 15.39
CA THR A 67 9.00 11.41 14.87
C THR A 67 8.33 11.17 13.52
N PHE A 68 7.05 11.54 13.39
CA PHE A 68 6.32 11.43 12.12
C PHE A 68 6.82 12.42 11.08
N LYS A 69 7.09 13.68 11.46
CA LYS A 69 7.66 14.68 10.54
C LYS A 69 9.03 14.27 9.97
N ARG A 70 9.89 13.63 10.77
CA ARG A 70 11.20 13.13 10.31
C ARG A 70 11.09 11.94 9.36
N ARG A 71 10.13 11.05 9.61
CA ARG A 71 9.88 9.88 8.73
C ARG A 71 9.23 10.28 7.41
N MET A 72 8.45 11.37 7.39
CA MET A 72 7.65 11.81 6.24
C MET A 72 7.81 13.33 5.99
N PRO A 73 9.00 13.79 5.54
CA PRO A 73 9.27 15.22 5.37
C PRO A 73 8.41 15.90 4.29
N SER A 74 7.89 15.14 3.32
CA SER A 74 7.00 15.62 2.26
C SER A 74 5.51 15.52 2.60
N GLY A 75 5.17 15.19 3.85
CA GLY A 75 3.81 14.81 4.26
C GLY A 75 3.52 13.32 4.03
N GLY A 76 2.32 12.88 4.41
CA GLY A 76 1.91 11.48 4.31
C GLY A 76 0.69 11.15 5.16
N THR A 77 0.22 9.91 5.03
CA THR A 77 -0.86 9.35 5.84
C THR A 77 -0.28 8.40 6.90
N VAL A 78 -0.79 8.50 8.13
CA VAL A 78 -0.43 7.62 9.25
C VAL A 78 -1.68 7.00 9.86
N HIS A 79 -1.60 5.74 10.26
CA HIS A 79 -2.71 5.07 10.89
C HIS A 79 -2.85 5.54 12.35
N ILE A 80 -4.07 5.59 12.87
CA ILE A 80 -4.30 5.99 14.28
C ILE A 80 -3.66 4.99 15.28
N GLU A 81 -3.46 3.74 14.87
CA GLU A 81 -2.71 2.76 15.66
C GLU A 81 -1.22 3.11 15.70
N ASP A 82 -0.60 3.52 14.59
CA ASP A 82 0.81 3.96 14.58
C ASP A 82 1.04 5.12 15.55
N ILE A 83 0.10 6.06 15.61
CA ILE A 83 0.15 7.19 16.55
C ILE A 83 0.05 6.70 17.99
N GLN A 84 -0.83 5.73 18.27
CA GLN A 84 -0.97 5.14 19.60
C GLN A 84 0.31 4.41 20.01
N ASP A 85 0.92 3.63 19.12
CA ASP A 85 2.17 2.92 19.39
C ASP A 85 3.32 3.90 19.65
N GLN A 86 3.38 5.02 18.91
CA GLN A 86 4.37 6.07 19.20
C GLN A 86 4.11 6.77 20.54
N VAL A 87 2.85 6.99 20.93
CA VAL A 87 2.51 7.55 22.24
C VAL A 87 2.92 6.61 23.37
N GLU A 88 2.69 5.31 23.21
CA GLU A 88 3.12 4.29 24.18
C GLU A 88 4.64 4.26 24.32
N LEU A 89 5.35 4.24 23.20
CA LEU A 89 6.81 4.26 23.18
C LEU A 89 7.36 5.53 23.87
N ALA A 90 6.74 6.69 23.63
CA ALA A 90 7.14 7.95 24.26
C ALA A 90 6.91 7.93 25.78
N LEU A 91 5.76 7.42 26.24
CA LEU A 91 5.44 7.26 27.67
C LEU A 91 6.38 6.27 28.38
N MET A 92 6.78 5.18 27.71
CA MET A 92 7.75 4.23 28.25
C MET A 92 9.13 4.87 28.38
N ARG A 93 9.57 5.65 27.39
CA ARG A 93 10.89 6.32 27.38
C ARG A 93 11.00 7.46 28.37
N SER A 94 9.90 8.13 28.72
CA SER A 94 9.90 9.21 29.73
C SER A 94 9.97 8.70 31.17
N GLY A 95 9.99 7.38 31.39
CA GLY A 95 10.04 6.78 32.72
C GLY A 95 8.67 6.71 33.42
N GLU A 96 7.59 7.12 32.76
CA GLU A 96 6.23 7.15 33.33
C GLU A 96 5.53 5.79 33.24
N GLN A 97 6.18 4.74 33.79
CA GLN A 97 5.77 3.34 33.61
C GLN A 97 4.33 3.04 34.05
N LYS A 98 3.87 3.67 35.13
CA LYS A 98 2.50 3.48 35.64
C LYS A 98 1.47 4.02 34.66
N ILE A 99 1.77 5.14 34.01
CA ILE A 99 0.89 5.83 33.07
C ILE A 99 0.90 5.09 31.73
N ALA A 100 2.07 4.66 31.24
CA ALA A 100 2.20 3.82 30.06
C ALA A 100 1.35 2.55 30.18
N ARG A 101 1.46 1.84 31.32
CA ARG A 101 0.66 0.63 31.56
C ARG A 101 -0.84 0.90 31.58
N SER A 102 -1.26 1.99 32.24
CA SER A 102 -2.68 2.37 32.27
C SER A 102 -3.20 2.75 30.87
N TYR A 103 -2.37 3.36 30.03
CA TYR A 103 -2.70 3.71 28.66
C TYR A 103 -2.94 2.46 27.80
N VAL A 104 -2.04 1.48 27.86
CA VAL A 104 -2.16 0.21 27.14
C VAL A 104 -3.43 -0.56 27.55
N ILE A 105 -3.68 -0.69 28.86
CA ILE A 105 -4.87 -1.37 29.37
C ILE A 105 -6.15 -0.67 28.89
N TYR A 106 -6.18 0.66 28.93
CA TYR A 106 -7.34 1.42 28.44
C TYR A 106 -7.54 1.25 26.93
N ARG A 107 -6.46 1.19 26.14
CA ARG A 107 -6.50 0.91 24.70
C ARG A 107 -7.13 -0.46 24.42
N GLU A 108 -6.67 -1.50 25.11
CA GLU A 108 -7.18 -2.87 24.97
C GLU A 108 -8.65 -2.99 25.39
N GLN A 109 -9.04 -2.37 26.50
CA GLN A 109 -10.44 -2.34 26.95
C GLN A 109 -11.35 -1.70 25.90
N ARG A 110 -10.94 -0.57 25.31
CA ARG A 110 -11.69 0.07 24.23
C ARG A 110 -11.69 -0.74 22.93
N ALA A 111 -10.64 -1.52 22.66
CA ALA A 111 -10.64 -2.44 21.54
C ALA A 111 -11.63 -3.59 21.75
N ALA A 112 -11.65 -4.18 22.95
CA ALA A 112 -12.57 -5.25 23.32
C ALA A 112 -14.04 -4.80 23.37
N GLU A 113 -14.33 -3.59 23.88
CA GLU A 113 -15.67 -3.00 23.86
C GLU A 113 -16.20 -2.83 22.44
N ARG A 114 -15.34 -2.44 21.50
CA ARG A 114 -15.72 -2.30 20.09
C ARG A 114 -15.97 -3.65 19.42
N ALA A 115 -15.11 -4.65 19.67
CA ALA A 115 -15.30 -5.99 19.14
C ALA A 115 -16.66 -6.58 19.57
N LYS A 116 -17.08 -6.33 20.82
CA LYS A 116 -18.39 -6.78 21.34
C LYS A 116 -19.59 -6.06 20.73
N GLN A 117 -19.44 -4.81 20.30
CA GLN A 117 -20.51 -4.05 19.65
C GLN A 117 -20.76 -4.49 18.20
N THR A 118 -19.76 -5.09 17.54
CA THR A 118 -19.89 -5.62 16.18
C THR A 118 -20.69 -6.94 16.13
N ASP A 119 -20.73 -7.70 17.22
CA ASP A 119 -21.40 -9.02 17.30
C ASP A 119 -22.92 -8.97 17.55
N THR A 120 -23.54 -7.80 17.80
CA THR A 120 -24.93 -7.73 18.29
C THR A 120 -26.00 -7.35 17.23
N GLU A 121 -25.63 -7.16 15.95
CA GLU A 121 -26.56 -6.74 14.88
C GLU A 121 -26.74 -7.75 13.73
N VAL A 122 -26.72 -9.06 14.00
CA VAL A 122 -27.05 -10.07 12.96
C VAL A 122 -28.26 -10.90 13.37
N THR A 123 -29.40 -10.65 12.70
CA THR A 123 -30.58 -11.53 12.72
C THR A 123 -30.29 -12.79 11.89
N PRO A 124 -30.76 -13.98 12.30
CA PRO A 124 -30.34 -15.24 11.69
C PRO A 124 -31.26 -15.61 10.52
N GLU A 125 -30.78 -15.53 9.29
CA GLU A 125 -31.20 -16.40 8.17
C GLU A 125 -30.43 -16.06 6.89
N SER A 126 -29.27 -16.69 6.69
CA SER A 126 -28.84 -17.26 5.39
C SER A 126 -27.44 -17.87 5.53
N THR A 127 -27.41 -19.19 5.36
CA THR A 127 -26.31 -20.07 4.95
C THR A 127 -24.95 -19.47 4.60
N GLU A 128 -23.92 -20.00 5.28
CA GLU A 128 -22.53 -20.21 4.84
C GLU A 128 -21.72 -18.98 4.35
N ALA A 129 -21.09 -18.33 5.35
CA ALA A 129 -19.70 -17.90 5.40
C ALA A 129 -19.03 -17.36 4.12
N ALA A 130 -19.14 -16.04 3.92
CA ALA A 130 -18.08 -15.20 3.37
C ALA A 130 -17.91 -13.98 4.30
N PRO A 131 -16.68 -13.55 4.65
CA PRO A 131 -16.50 -12.31 5.41
C PRO A 131 -16.99 -11.14 4.55
N GLN A 132 -18.11 -10.53 4.93
CA GLN A 132 -18.59 -9.31 4.31
C GLN A 132 -17.67 -8.18 4.74
N HIS A 133 -16.66 -7.86 3.93
CA HIS A 133 -15.99 -6.58 4.02
C HIS A 133 -17.02 -5.49 3.67
N PRO A 134 -17.20 -4.45 4.50
CA PRO A 134 -18.06 -3.33 4.14
C PRO A 134 -17.59 -2.79 2.79
N GLY A 135 -18.50 -2.65 1.83
CA GLY A 135 -18.17 -2.38 0.43
C GLY A 135 -17.26 -1.17 0.28
N ILE A 136 -15.96 -1.42 0.10
CA ILE A 136 -14.96 -0.38 -0.15
C ILE A 136 -15.24 0.17 -1.54
N THR A 137 -15.39 1.48 -1.65
CA THR A 137 -15.46 2.16 -2.94
C THR A 137 -14.04 2.53 -3.36
N VAL A 138 -13.71 2.33 -4.63
CA VAL A 138 -12.42 2.72 -5.21
C VAL A 138 -12.59 3.86 -6.20
N THR A 139 -11.62 4.76 -6.21
CA THR A 139 -11.53 5.83 -7.21
C THR A 139 -10.76 5.32 -8.43
N LEU A 140 -11.40 5.36 -9.59
CA LEU A 140 -10.80 4.98 -10.87
C LEU A 140 -9.94 6.12 -11.45
N ALA A 141 -9.15 5.82 -12.48
CA ALA A 141 -8.24 6.80 -13.09
C ALA A 141 -8.96 8.00 -13.73
N ASP A 142 -10.22 7.83 -14.13
CA ASP A 142 -11.08 8.89 -14.66
C ASP A 142 -11.75 9.76 -13.57
N GLY A 143 -11.49 9.44 -12.29
CA GLY A 143 -12.06 10.10 -11.13
C GLY A 143 -13.47 9.62 -10.76
N SER A 144 -14.02 8.63 -11.47
CA SER A 144 -15.27 7.99 -11.07
C SER A 144 -15.07 7.02 -9.90
N GLU A 145 -16.13 6.79 -9.14
CA GLU A 145 -16.14 5.89 -7.99
C GLU A 145 -16.89 4.61 -8.35
N ALA A 146 -16.31 3.46 -8.05
CA ALA A 146 -16.89 2.14 -8.28
C ALA A 146 -16.66 1.24 -7.06
N PRO A 147 -17.53 0.26 -6.78
CA PRO A 147 -17.26 -0.71 -5.73
C PRO A 147 -16.00 -1.51 -6.04
N LEU A 148 -15.22 -1.83 -5.00
CA LEU A 148 -14.04 -2.68 -5.12
C LEU A 148 -14.45 -4.06 -5.65
N ASP A 149 -13.87 -4.44 -6.78
CA ASP A 149 -14.08 -5.76 -7.37
C ASP A 149 -13.27 -6.81 -6.60
N MET A 150 -13.92 -7.40 -5.60
CA MET A 150 -13.34 -8.47 -4.79
C MET A 150 -13.04 -9.72 -5.61
N ALA A 151 -13.83 -10.02 -6.64
CA ALA A 151 -13.63 -11.21 -7.45
C ALA A 151 -12.34 -11.10 -8.29
N ARG A 152 -12.14 -9.94 -8.91
CA ARG A 152 -10.88 -9.62 -9.59
C ARG A 152 -9.70 -9.66 -8.62
N LEU A 153 -9.83 -9.06 -7.45
CA LEU A 153 -8.75 -8.98 -6.47
C LEU A 153 -8.34 -10.37 -5.97
N HIS A 154 -9.32 -11.25 -5.65
CA HIS A 154 -9.06 -12.65 -5.34
C HIS A 154 -8.35 -13.39 -6.48
N THR A 155 -8.74 -13.14 -7.74
CA THR A 155 -8.15 -13.77 -8.92
C THR A 155 -6.66 -13.40 -9.04
N VAL A 156 -6.35 -12.10 -9.00
CA VAL A 156 -4.97 -11.59 -9.12
C VAL A 156 -4.07 -12.14 -8.02
N VAL A 157 -4.53 -12.17 -6.76
CA VAL A 157 -3.73 -12.69 -5.65
C VAL A 157 -3.57 -14.21 -5.72
N SER A 158 -4.62 -14.93 -6.13
CA SER A 158 -4.56 -16.38 -6.29
C SER A 158 -3.58 -16.78 -7.39
N GLU A 159 -3.61 -16.11 -8.55
CA GLU A 159 -2.65 -16.32 -9.63
C GLU A 159 -1.22 -15.98 -9.20
N ALA A 160 -1.02 -14.90 -8.44
CA ALA A 160 0.29 -14.55 -7.91
C ALA A 160 0.84 -15.64 -6.97
N CYS A 161 -0.01 -16.31 -6.20
CA CYS A 161 0.38 -17.36 -5.27
C CYS A 161 0.46 -18.77 -5.91
N ALA A 162 0.01 -18.92 -7.16
CA ALA A 162 -0.05 -20.22 -7.83
C ALA A 162 1.32 -20.91 -7.90
N ASP A 163 1.34 -22.23 -7.67
CA ASP A 163 2.53 -23.07 -7.70
C ASP A 163 3.67 -22.67 -6.73
N LEU A 164 3.37 -21.85 -5.72
CA LEU A 164 4.29 -21.52 -4.64
C LEU A 164 4.00 -22.37 -3.40
N LYS A 165 5.05 -22.89 -2.77
CA LYS A 165 4.94 -23.67 -1.54
C LYS A 165 4.83 -22.73 -0.34
N ASP A 166 3.99 -23.09 0.61
CA ASP A 166 3.84 -22.39 1.90
C ASP A 166 3.42 -20.91 1.77
N VAL A 167 2.79 -20.56 0.64
CA VAL A 167 2.24 -19.22 0.36
C VAL A 167 0.72 -19.29 0.36
N GLU A 168 0.09 -18.46 1.17
CA GLU A 168 -1.37 -18.41 1.33
C GLU A 168 -1.92 -17.10 0.75
N SER A 169 -2.74 -17.20 -0.29
CA SER A 169 -3.39 -16.02 -0.91
C SER A 169 -4.28 -15.27 0.08
N GLN A 170 -4.96 -16.00 0.97
CA GLN A 170 -5.88 -15.40 1.95
C GLN A 170 -5.14 -14.51 2.96
N ALA A 171 -3.92 -14.87 3.35
CA ALA A 171 -3.11 -14.05 4.27
C ALA A 171 -2.78 -12.67 3.66
N ILE A 172 -2.46 -12.62 2.37
CA ILE A 172 -2.24 -11.36 1.65
C ILE A 172 -3.53 -10.55 1.57
N LEU A 173 -4.64 -11.21 1.24
CA LEU A 173 -5.94 -10.56 1.07
C LEU A 173 -6.44 -9.94 2.37
N ASP A 174 -6.49 -10.72 3.44
CA ASP A 174 -7.01 -10.27 4.74
C ASP A 174 -6.20 -9.07 5.26
N GLU A 175 -4.88 -9.14 5.14
CA GLU A 175 -4.00 -8.07 5.60
C GLU A 175 -4.05 -6.84 4.69
N ALA A 176 -4.19 -7.01 3.37
CA ALA A 176 -4.37 -5.89 2.45
C ALA A 176 -5.71 -5.18 2.68
N LEU A 177 -6.79 -5.95 2.86
CA LEU A 177 -8.15 -5.43 3.13
C LEU A 177 -8.25 -4.69 4.46
N ARG A 178 -7.47 -5.10 5.47
CA ARG A 178 -7.34 -4.35 6.73
C ARG A 178 -6.68 -2.98 6.54
N ASN A 179 -5.79 -2.86 5.56
CA ASN A 179 -5.05 -1.63 5.28
C ASN A 179 -5.75 -0.72 4.24
N LEU A 180 -6.80 -1.21 3.59
CA LEU A 180 -7.59 -0.48 2.62
C LEU A 180 -8.64 0.43 3.29
N TYR A 181 -8.93 1.56 2.65
CA TYR A 181 -9.93 2.53 3.11
C TYR A 181 -10.90 2.91 1.98
N ASP A 182 -12.07 3.42 2.34
CA ASP A 182 -13.09 3.84 1.38
C ASP A 182 -12.65 5.08 0.58
N GLY A 183 -12.81 5.03 -0.74
CA GLY A 183 -12.34 6.04 -1.69
C GLY A 183 -10.88 5.88 -2.12
N VAL A 184 -10.20 4.79 -1.74
CA VAL A 184 -8.81 4.50 -2.16
C VAL A 184 -8.69 4.42 -3.69
N SER A 185 -7.60 4.92 -4.26
CA SER A 185 -7.40 4.80 -5.71
C SER A 185 -7.12 3.35 -6.09
N LEU A 186 -7.58 2.91 -7.26
CA LEU A 186 -7.30 1.53 -7.74
C LEU A 186 -5.78 1.23 -7.81
N SER A 187 -4.97 2.24 -8.12
CA SER A 187 -3.50 2.14 -8.10
C SER A 187 -2.93 1.87 -6.70
N ASP A 188 -3.51 2.50 -5.68
CA ASP A 188 -3.11 2.30 -4.29
C ASP A 188 -3.56 0.92 -3.76
N VAL A 189 -4.67 0.36 -4.28
CA VAL A 189 -5.08 -1.02 -3.96
C VAL A 189 -4.00 -2.03 -4.36
N ASN A 190 -3.52 -1.95 -5.60
CA ASN A 190 -2.44 -2.81 -6.08
C ASN A 190 -1.15 -2.60 -5.28
N THR A 191 -0.85 -1.35 -4.93
CA THR A 191 0.33 -1.02 -4.11
C THR A 191 0.22 -1.60 -2.70
N ALA A 192 -0.98 -1.58 -2.09
CA ALA A 192 -1.24 -2.18 -0.79
C ALA A 192 -1.04 -3.70 -0.79
N LEU A 193 -1.49 -4.38 -1.85
CA LEU A 193 -1.25 -5.82 -2.04
C LEU A 193 0.24 -6.15 -2.09
N VAL A 194 1.02 -5.39 -2.86
CA VAL A 194 2.48 -5.58 -2.95
C VAL A 194 3.18 -5.34 -1.62
N ILE A 195 2.84 -4.25 -0.91
CA ILE A 195 3.45 -3.94 0.39
C ILE A 195 3.13 -5.04 1.41
N THR A 196 1.89 -5.51 1.42
CA THR A 196 1.42 -6.57 2.32
C THR A 196 2.11 -7.89 2.02
N ALA A 197 2.16 -8.31 0.75
CA ALA A 197 2.88 -9.54 0.38
C ALA A 197 4.37 -9.45 0.73
N ARG A 198 4.98 -8.26 0.62
CA ARG A 198 6.38 -8.02 0.98
C ARG A 198 6.65 -8.24 2.48
N THR A 199 5.74 -7.85 3.37
CA THR A 199 5.96 -8.05 4.83
C THR A 199 5.93 -9.53 5.20
N LEU A 200 5.17 -10.35 4.47
CA LEU A 200 5.10 -11.80 4.66
C LEU A 200 6.40 -12.53 4.25
N VAL A 201 7.27 -11.89 3.46
CA VAL A 201 8.58 -12.45 3.07
C VAL A 201 9.49 -12.70 4.28
N GLU A 202 9.33 -11.92 5.36
CA GLU A 202 10.09 -12.13 6.60
C GLU A 202 9.67 -13.42 7.32
N GLN A 203 8.44 -13.89 7.11
CA GLN A 203 7.91 -15.11 7.71
C GLN A 203 8.17 -16.33 6.81
N GLU A 204 7.94 -16.19 5.51
CA GLU A 204 8.16 -17.25 4.51
C GLU A 204 8.79 -16.67 3.23
N PRO A 205 10.01 -17.07 2.86
CA PRO A 205 10.73 -16.53 1.70
C PRO A 205 9.98 -16.63 0.36
N ASN A 206 9.15 -17.65 0.15
CA ASN A 206 8.44 -17.86 -1.11
C ASN A 206 7.44 -16.73 -1.45
N TYR A 207 6.99 -15.93 -0.46
CA TYR A 207 6.21 -14.72 -0.71
C TYR A 207 6.95 -13.71 -1.60
N THR A 208 8.28 -13.79 -1.75
CA THR A 208 9.05 -12.91 -2.64
C THR A 208 8.60 -13.05 -4.09
N TYR A 209 8.21 -14.26 -4.52
CA TYR A 209 7.73 -14.52 -5.87
C TYR A 209 6.31 -14.01 -6.05
N ALA A 210 5.42 -14.24 -5.07
CA ALA A 210 4.06 -13.68 -5.09
C ALA A 210 4.09 -12.14 -5.15
N THR A 211 4.94 -11.52 -4.33
CA THR A 211 5.15 -10.07 -4.32
C THR A 211 5.65 -9.56 -5.68
N ALA A 212 6.59 -10.25 -6.31
CA ALA A 212 7.08 -9.90 -7.64
C ALA A 212 5.98 -10.01 -8.70
N ARG A 213 5.15 -11.05 -8.65
CA ARG A 213 4.05 -11.28 -9.60
C ARG A 213 2.95 -10.22 -9.46
N LEU A 214 2.63 -9.80 -8.24
CA LEU A 214 1.71 -8.68 -7.97
C LEU A 214 2.27 -7.35 -8.51
N LEU A 215 3.58 -7.09 -8.29
CA LEU A 215 4.24 -5.91 -8.87
C LEU A 215 4.20 -5.96 -10.40
N MET A 216 4.42 -7.13 -11.00
CA MET A 216 4.41 -7.32 -12.46
C MET A 216 3.09 -6.90 -13.10
N ASP A 217 1.96 -7.09 -12.41
CA ASP A 217 0.64 -6.70 -12.93
C ASP A 217 0.55 -5.19 -13.18
N LYS A 218 1.03 -4.40 -12.22
CA LYS A 218 1.14 -2.95 -12.37
C LYS A 218 2.06 -2.56 -13.52
N LEU A 219 3.23 -3.20 -13.61
CA LEU A 219 4.21 -2.94 -14.68
C LEU A 219 3.65 -3.24 -16.07
N ARG A 220 2.88 -4.33 -16.22
CA ARG A 220 2.20 -4.67 -17.48
C ARG A 220 1.19 -3.61 -17.87
N ALA A 221 0.28 -3.26 -16.96
CA ALA A 221 -0.72 -2.23 -17.25
C ALA A 221 -0.07 -0.89 -17.63
N GLU A 222 0.97 -0.48 -16.90
CA GLU A 222 1.71 0.75 -17.16
C GLU A 222 2.41 0.76 -18.53
N ALA A 223 3.23 -0.26 -18.80
CA ALA A 223 4.02 -0.31 -20.02
C ALA A 223 3.17 -0.54 -21.28
N LEU A 224 2.19 -1.46 -21.21
CA LEU A 224 1.33 -1.76 -22.34
C LEU A 224 0.42 -0.58 -22.70
N SER A 225 -0.09 0.13 -21.69
CA SER A 225 -0.91 1.33 -21.90
C SER A 225 -0.10 2.44 -22.55
N PHE A 226 1.13 2.67 -22.09
CA PHE A 226 2.02 3.67 -22.67
C PHE A 226 2.38 3.37 -24.13
N LEU A 227 2.57 2.09 -24.46
CA LEU A 227 2.89 1.62 -25.80
C LEU A 227 1.66 1.49 -26.71
N GLY A 228 0.44 1.70 -26.20
CA GLY A 228 -0.80 1.58 -26.96
C GLY A 228 -1.11 0.15 -27.40
N VAL A 229 -0.60 -0.86 -26.68
CA VAL A 229 -0.79 -2.29 -27.01
C VAL A 229 -2.05 -2.84 -26.33
N ALA A 230 -2.19 -2.61 -25.03
CA ALA A 230 -3.33 -3.04 -24.22
C ALA A 230 -3.42 -2.19 -22.95
N SER A 231 -4.61 -2.03 -22.37
CA SER A 231 -4.81 -1.30 -21.11
C SER A 231 -4.43 -2.14 -19.88
N GLU A 232 -4.62 -3.45 -19.96
CA GLU A 232 -4.30 -4.43 -18.93
C GLU A 232 -3.99 -5.77 -19.58
N ALA A 233 -3.20 -6.60 -18.91
CA ALA A 233 -2.88 -7.95 -19.38
C ALA A 233 -2.48 -8.85 -18.21
N THR A 234 -3.02 -10.07 -18.23
CA THR A 234 -2.64 -11.15 -17.34
C THR A 234 -1.33 -11.80 -17.78
N GLN A 235 -0.72 -12.61 -16.91
CA GLN A 235 0.50 -13.35 -17.23
C GLN A 235 0.31 -14.30 -18.44
N GLY A 236 -0.85 -14.95 -18.56
CA GLY A 236 -1.13 -15.88 -19.66
C GLY A 236 -1.17 -15.19 -21.02
N GLU A 237 -1.77 -14.00 -21.07
CA GLU A 237 -1.88 -13.19 -22.29
C GLU A 237 -0.52 -12.67 -22.79
N MET A 238 0.44 -12.48 -21.88
CA MET A 238 1.78 -12.00 -22.22
C MET A 238 2.51 -12.88 -23.24
N THR A 239 2.21 -14.18 -23.30
CA THR A 239 2.75 -15.08 -24.34
C THR A 239 2.46 -14.57 -25.76
N THR A 240 1.28 -13.97 -25.96
CA THR A 240 0.87 -13.39 -27.26
C THR A 240 1.17 -11.91 -27.40
N LEU A 241 1.24 -11.17 -26.29
CA LEU A 241 1.45 -9.74 -26.30
C LEU A 241 2.93 -9.35 -26.41
N TYR A 242 3.85 -10.10 -25.79
CA TYR A 242 5.28 -9.75 -25.80
C TYR A 242 5.87 -9.46 -27.20
N PRO A 243 5.59 -10.26 -28.25
CA PRO A 243 6.10 -9.97 -29.59
C PRO A 243 5.61 -8.62 -30.13
N GLN A 244 4.35 -8.26 -29.86
CA GLN A 244 3.76 -6.99 -30.27
C GLN A 244 4.34 -5.83 -29.45
N THR A 245 4.47 -6.05 -28.13
CA THR A 245 5.05 -5.10 -27.18
C THR A 245 6.50 -4.78 -27.52
N LEU A 246 7.32 -5.77 -27.90
CA LEU A 246 8.71 -5.52 -28.28
C LEU A 246 8.81 -4.57 -29.48
N LYS A 247 7.98 -4.78 -30.51
CA LYS A 247 7.97 -3.90 -31.69
C LYS A 247 7.58 -2.48 -31.32
N ALA A 248 6.46 -2.32 -30.61
CA ALA A 248 5.99 -1.02 -30.14
C ALA A 248 7.04 -0.33 -29.24
N TYR A 249 7.69 -1.10 -28.37
CA TYR A 249 8.77 -0.65 -27.49
C TYR A 249 9.97 -0.11 -28.26
N ILE A 250 10.48 -0.85 -29.26
CA ILE A 250 11.63 -0.40 -30.08
C ILE A 250 11.27 0.87 -30.85
N THR A 251 10.12 0.88 -31.55
CA THR A 251 9.66 2.05 -32.29
C THR A 251 9.54 3.28 -31.38
N ARG A 252 8.85 3.13 -30.25
CA ARG A 252 8.63 4.23 -29.32
C ARG A 252 9.91 4.69 -28.63
N GLY A 253 10.79 3.77 -28.27
CA GLY A 253 12.08 4.09 -27.67
C GLY A 253 13.00 4.86 -28.60
N ILE A 254 12.98 4.56 -29.91
CA ILE A 254 13.73 5.31 -30.94
C ILE A 254 13.12 6.70 -31.13
N GLU A 255 11.78 6.81 -31.23
CA GLU A 255 11.09 8.11 -31.33
C GLU A 255 11.42 9.06 -30.17
N LEU A 256 11.62 8.50 -28.97
CA LEU A 256 11.97 9.24 -27.76
C LEU A 256 13.48 9.44 -27.58
N GLU A 257 14.30 9.00 -28.55
CA GLU A 257 15.78 9.03 -28.51
C GLU A 257 16.39 8.29 -27.29
N LEU A 258 15.65 7.32 -26.74
CA LEU A 258 16.08 6.48 -25.62
C LEU A 258 16.74 5.17 -26.09
N LEU A 259 16.54 4.82 -27.36
CA LEU A 259 17.09 3.63 -28.01
C LEU A 259 17.86 3.98 -29.28
N ALA A 260 18.88 3.18 -29.56
CA ALA A 260 19.67 3.28 -30.76
C ALA A 260 18.83 2.85 -31.99
N PRO A 261 18.78 3.65 -33.07
CA PRO A 261 17.99 3.35 -34.27
C PRO A 261 18.32 1.99 -34.92
N GLU A 262 19.55 1.50 -34.76
CA GLU A 262 20.05 0.24 -35.28
C GLU A 262 19.26 -0.97 -34.74
N LEU A 263 18.63 -0.84 -33.57
CA LEU A 263 17.76 -1.90 -33.02
C LEU A 263 16.56 -2.21 -33.92
N ALA A 264 16.14 -1.27 -34.78
CA ALA A 264 15.07 -1.50 -35.75
C ALA A 264 15.50 -2.32 -36.98
N GLU A 265 16.82 -2.53 -37.19
CA GLU A 265 17.34 -3.33 -38.30
C GLU A 265 17.22 -4.84 -38.07
N PHE A 266 17.01 -5.25 -36.82
CA PHE A 266 16.78 -6.66 -36.46
C PHE A 266 15.42 -7.16 -36.97
N ASP A 267 15.32 -8.48 -37.15
CA ASP A 267 14.05 -9.16 -37.40
C ASP A 267 13.22 -9.22 -36.10
N LEU A 268 12.50 -8.13 -35.80
CA LEU A 268 11.72 -7.99 -34.58
C LEU A 268 10.59 -9.03 -34.46
N ASP A 269 10.12 -9.60 -35.57
CA ASP A 269 9.16 -10.71 -35.57
C ASP A 269 9.80 -11.97 -34.98
N LYS A 270 10.96 -12.35 -35.51
CA LYS A 270 11.70 -13.52 -35.03
C LYS A 270 12.18 -13.33 -33.60
N VAL A 271 12.69 -12.14 -33.27
CA VAL A 271 13.17 -11.81 -31.92
C VAL A 271 12.02 -11.79 -30.92
N GLY A 272 10.89 -11.18 -31.27
CA GLY A 272 9.68 -11.16 -30.44
C GLY A 272 9.16 -12.56 -30.13
N GLN A 273 9.13 -13.45 -31.12
CA GLN A 273 8.74 -14.86 -30.94
C GLN A 273 9.70 -15.68 -30.06
N ALA A 274 10.94 -15.23 -29.90
CA ALA A 274 11.92 -15.89 -29.03
C ALA A 274 11.73 -15.54 -27.55
N ILE A 275 10.89 -14.54 -27.23
CA ILE A 275 10.58 -14.17 -25.85
C ILE A 275 9.77 -15.28 -25.19
N ASN A 276 10.19 -15.68 -23.98
CA ASN A 276 9.43 -16.59 -23.13
C ASN A 276 8.84 -15.82 -21.94
N ALA A 277 7.52 -15.60 -21.94
CA ALA A 277 6.79 -14.86 -20.92
C ALA A 277 6.87 -15.51 -19.53
N GLU A 278 6.92 -16.85 -19.44
CA GLU A 278 6.93 -17.57 -18.16
C GLU A 278 8.16 -17.24 -17.31
N ARG A 279 9.23 -16.70 -17.91
CA ARG A 279 10.42 -16.26 -17.19
C ARG A 279 10.15 -15.07 -16.27
N ASP A 280 9.05 -14.33 -16.46
CA ASP A 280 8.60 -13.30 -15.52
C ASP A 280 8.28 -13.88 -14.14
N LEU A 281 7.84 -15.14 -14.09
CA LEU A 281 7.49 -15.83 -12.84
C LEU A 281 8.72 -16.21 -12.00
N GLN A 282 9.92 -16.09 -12.55
CA GLN A 282 11.19 -16.44 -11.91
C GLN A 282 11.76 -15.29 -11.07
N PHE A 283 11.21 -14.08 -11.20
CA PHE A 283 11.70 -12.92 -10.45
C PHE A 283 11.39 -13.04 -8.96
N THR A 284 12.41 -12.74 -8.14
CA THR A 284 12.19 -12.33 -6.75
C THR A 284 11.79 -10.86 -6.71
N TYR A 285 11.11 -10.43 -5.66
CA TYR A 285 10.65 -9.06 -5.52
C TYR A 285 11.79 -8.04 -5.59
N LEU A 286 12.89 -8.29 -4.86
CA LEU A 286 14.06 -7.40 -4.87
C LEU A 286 14.69 -7.32 -6.26
N GLY A 287 14.75 -8.43 -7.00
CA GLY A 287 15.30 -8.47 -8.35
C GLY A 287 14.48 -7.60 -9.30
N LEU A 288 13.15 -7.80 -9.31
CA LEU A 288 12.25 -7.02 -10.17
C LEU A 288 12.23 -5.54 -9.78
N GLN A 289 12.15 -5.23 -8.48
CA GLN A 289 12.14 -3.86 -8.00
C GLN A 289 13.44 -3.14 -8.39
N THR A 290 14.60 -3.80 -8.29
CA THR A 290 15.88 -3.19 -8.67
C THR A 290 15.89 -2.83 -10.16
N LEU A 291 15.40 -3.72 -11.02
CA LEU A 291 15.31 -3.45 -12.45
C LEU A 291 14.34 -2.30 -12.74
N TYR A 292 13.17 -2.30 -12.13
CA TYR A 292 12.16 -1.26 -12.30
C TYR A 292 12.62 0.13 -11.86
N ASP A 293 13.26 0.22 -10.69
CA ASP A 293 13.66 1.49 -10.10
C ASP A 293 14.85 2.13 -10.84
N ARG A 294 15.75 1.32 -11.42
CA ARG A 294 17.06 1.80 -11.91
C ARG A 294 17.43 1.47 -13.35
N TYR A 295 16.86 0.42 -13.94
CA TYR A 295 17.32 -0.12 -15.22
C TYR A 295 16.28 -0.01 -16.34
N PHE A 296 14.99 -0.14 -16.02
CA PHE A 296 13.94 -0.04 -17.03
C PHE A 296 13.85 1.37 -17.60
N ILE A 297 13.81 1.43 -18.93
CA ILE A 297 13.65 2.69 -19.64
C ILE A 297 12.28 3.29 -19.32
N HIS A 298 12.28 4.60 -19.06
CA HIS A 298 11.09 5.36 -18.72
C HIS A 298 11.06 6.71 -19.43
N SER A 299 9.87 7.28 -19.57
CA SER A 299 9.65 8.62 -20.08
C SER A 299 8.50 9.28 -19.32
N GLY A 300 8.71 10.50 -18.82
CA GLY A 300 7.71 11.19 -17.98
C GLY A 300 7.31 10.38 -16.75
N ASP A 301 8.28 9.77 -16.07
CA ASP A 301 8.13 8.85 -14.93
C ASP A 301 7.40 7.52 -15.21
N ILE A 302 6.94 7.28 -16.43
CA ILE A 302 6.27 6.03 -16.84
C ILE A 302 7.31 5.05 -17.40
N ARG A 303 7.45 3.89 -16.78
CA ARG A 303 8.29 2.79 -17.27
C ARG A 303 7.53 2.06 -18.36
N PHE A 304 8.05 2.11 -19.58
CA PHE A 304 7.44 1.47 -20.73
C PHE A 304 8.22 0.23 -21.22
N GLU A 305 9.20 -0.21 -20.43
CA GLU A 305 9.97 -1.41 -20.67
C GLU A 305 9.54 -2.55 -19.74
N LEU A 306 9.17 -3.69 -20.31
CA LEU A 306 8.89 -4.91 -19.58
C LEU A 306 10.14 -5.78 -19.39
N PRO A 307 10.18 -6.68 -18.40
CA PRO A 307 11.40 -7.42 -18.05
C PRO A 307 12.01 -8.24 -19.19
N GLN A 308 11.18 -8.98 -19.95
CA GLN A 308 11.70 -9.74 -21.08
C GLN A 308 12.15 -8.83 -22.24
N CYS A 309 11.50 -7.68 -22.44
CA CYS A 309 11.97 -6.68 -23.40
C CYS A 309 13.32 -6.08 -22.99
N PHE A 310 13.54 -5.86 -21.70
CA PHE A 310 14.82 -5.43 -21.15
C PHE A 310 15.95 -6.42 -21.48
N PHE A 311 15.75 -7.71 -21.19
CA PHE A 311 16.77 -8.70 -21.52
C PHE A 311 16.99 -8.81 -23.03
N MET A 312 15.93 -8.69 -23.82
CA MET A 312 16.04 -8.76 -25.27
C MET A 312 16.81 -7.57 -25.83
N ARG A 313 16.53 -6.35 -25.36
CA ARG A 313 17.28 -5.15 -25.74
C ARG A 313 18.76 -5.27 -25.42
N VAL A 314 19.12 -5.83 -24.26
CA VAL A 314 20.53 -5.99 -23.87
C VAL A 314 21.23 -7.06 -24.72
N ALA A 315 20.48 -8.03 -25.23
CA ALA A 315 21.00 -9.10 -26.08
C ALA A 315 21.18 -8.68 -27.56
N MET A 316 20.36 -7.74 -28.04
CA MET A 316 20.44 -7.13 -29.37
C MET A 316 21.61 -6.13 -29.44
#